data_AF-A0A0J7KTN7-F1
#
_entry.id   AF-A0A0J7KTN7-F1
#
_cell.length_a   1.000
_cell.length_b   1.000
_cell.length_c   1.000
_cell.angle_alpha   90.00
_cell.angle_beta   90.00
_cell.angle_gamma   90.00
#
_symmetry.space_group_name_H-M   'P 1'
#
loop_
_entity.id
_entity.type
_entity.pdbx_description
1 polymer ?
#
loop_
_entity_poly.entity_id
_entity_poly.type
_entity_poly.pdbx_seq_one_letter_code
_entity_poly.pdbx_strand_id
1 'polypeptide(L)'
;MVKARSKIDLGAMGIRDSRLKHAASEGILIKIPGKDRAMKADDLASKMDGIFKGKGIHIGRPSRMAELRVRGIDVSVSTNNIVDAIVETGECVREDIRIRQIRDSPFSQGSVWVKCPALAAKKVTKAGSIRVG
;
A
#
# COMPACT_ATOMS: atom_id res chain seq x y z
N MET A 1 -12.45 -16.71 11.54
CA MET A 1 -11.36 -17.63 11.16
C MET A 1 -11.81 -19.01 10.72
N VAL A 2 -12.71 -19.69 11.43
CA VAL A 2 -13.19 -21.06 11.06
C VAL A 2 -13.67 -21.13 9.61
N LYS A 3 -14.55 -20.21 9.18
CA LYS A 3 -15.03 -20.12 7.78
C LYS A 3 -13.92 -19.86 6.75
N ALA A 4 -12.83 -19.18 7.13
CA ALA A 4 -11.70 -18.93 6.23
C ALA A 4 -10.89 -20.22 6.03
N ARG A 5 -10.56 -20.92 7.12
CA ARG A 5 -9.83 -22.19 7.07
C ARG A 5 -10.57 -23.28 6.30
N SER A 6 -11.90 -23.32 6.39
CA SER A 6 -12.71 -24.31 5.66
C SER A 6 -12.84 -24.02 4.16
N LYS A 7 -12.58 -22.78 3.72
CA LYS A 7 -12.77 -22.35 2.32
C LYS A 7 -11.46 -22.01 1.59
N ILE A 8 -10.37 -21.83 2.33
CA ILE A 8 -9.08 -21.43 1.79
C ILE A 8 -8.06 -22.52 2.12
N ASP A 9 -7.62 -23.22 1.08
CA ASP A 9 -6.48 -24.13 1.17
C ASP A 9 -5.18 -23.35 0.90
N LEU A 10 -4.38 -23.18 1.96
CA LEU A 10 -3.07 -22.52 1.91
C LEU A 10 -2.04 -23.38 1.14
N GLY A 11 -2.17 -24.70 1.17
CA GLY A 11 -1.29 -25.63 0.47
C GLY A 11 -1.42 -25.51 -1.04
N ALA A 12 -2.66 -25.44 -1.54
CA ALA A 12 -2.96 -25.19 -2.95
C ALA A 12 -2.43 -23.82 -3.46
N MET A 13 -2.26 -22.84 -2.57
CA MET A 13 -1.67 -21.53 -2.88
C MET A 13 -0.13 -21.52 -2.74
N GLY A 14 0.49 -22.68 -2.50
CA GLY A 14 1.93 -22.79 -2.30
C GLY A 14 2.43 -22.07 -1.04
N ILE A 15 1.56 -21.86 -0.05
CA ILE A 15 1.90 -21.30 1.27
C ILE A 15 2.08 -22.49 2.22
N ARG A 16 3.31 -23.00 2.30
CA ARG A 16 3.64 -24.18 3.12
C ARG A 16 3.68 -23.87 4.62
N ASP A 17 4.22 -22.71 4.98
CA ASP A 17 4.33 -22.25 6.37
C ASP A 17 3.65 -20.90 6.49
N SER A 18 2.50 -20.80 7.16
CA SER A 18 1.89 -19.51 7.51
C SER A 18 1.98 -19.27 9.02
N ARG A 19 2.31 -18.06 9.44
CA ARG A 19 2.36 -17.70 10.86
C ARG A 19 1.22 -16.75 11.19
N LEU A 20 0.39 -17.13 12.14
CA LEU A 20 -0.72 -16.33 12.63
C LEU A 20 -0.33 -15.64 13.93
N LYS A 21 -0.66 -14.35 14.05
CA LYS A 21 -0.49 -13.58 15.28
C LYS A 21 -1.69 -12.66 15.50
N HIS A 22 -1.96 -12.29 16.74
CA HIS A 22 -2.85 -11.17 17.02
C HIS A 22 -2.17 -9.86 16.61
N ALA A 23 -2.90 -9.04 15.87
CA ALA A 23 -2.49 -7.68 15.53
C ALA A 23 -2.81 -6.75 16.72
N ALA A 24 -2.08 -5.64 16.82
CA ALA A 24 -2.37 -4.60 17.82
C ALA A 24 -3.75 -3.97 17.63
N SER A 25 -4.31 -4.01 16.43
CA SER A 25 -5.67 -3.57 16.10
C SER A 25 -6.74 -4.61 16.46
N GLU A 26 -6.44 -5.53 17.38
CA GLU A 26 -7.28 -6.67 17.80
C GLU A 26 -7.66 -7.68 16.69
N GLY A 27 -7.19 -7.43 15.46
CA GLY A 27 -7.36 -8.31 14.31
C GLY A 27 -6.37 -9.48 14.30
N ILE A 28 -6.38 -10.22 13.19
CA ILE A 28 -5.48 -11.36 12.98
C ILE A 28 -4.49 -11.01 11.86
N LEU A 29 -3.20 -11.09 12.17
CA LEU A 29 -2.12 -10.92 11.22
C LEU A 29 -1.69 -12.28 10.67
N ILE A 30 -1.80 -12.46 9.36
CA ILE A 30 -1.32 -13.64 8.65
C ILE A 30 0.00 -13.30 7.98
N LYS A 31 1.11 -13.85 8.49
CA LYS A 31 2.44 -13.66 7.91
C LYS A 31 2.76 -14.82 6.97
N ILE A 32 3.08 -14.47 5.72
CA ILE A 32 3.53 -15.40 4.69
C ILE A 32 5.06 -15.24 4.51
N PRO A 33 5.88 -16.17 5.03
CA PRO A 33 7.30 -16.27 4.74
C PRO A 33 7.53 -16.90 3.36
N GLY A 34 8.73 -16.70 2.80
CA GLY A 34 9.18 -17.36 1.56
C GLY A 34 9.34 -16.42 0.36
N LYS A 35 9.67 -17.02 -0.79
CA LYS A 35 9.72 -16.36 -2.09
C LYS A 35 8.29 -16.00 -2.54
N ASP A 36 8.16 -14.90 -3.28
CA ASP A 36 6.90 -14.38 -3.83
C ASP A 36 5.83 -14.09 -2.76
N ARG A 37 6.28 -13.81 -1.53
CA ARG A 37 5.42 -13.48 -0.38
C ARG A 37 4.45 -12.33 -0.66
N ALA A 38 4.84 -11.39 -1.52
CA ALA A 38 4.01 -10.25 -1.90
C ALA A 38 2.79 -10.75 -2.69
N MET A 39 3.03 -11.41 -3.82
CA MET A 39 1.99 -11.99 -4.68
C MET A 39 1.09 -12.97 -3.91
N LYS A 40 1.67 -13.88 -3.12
CA LYS A 40 0.88 -14.83 -2.32
C LYS A 40 0.01 -14.15 -1.25
N ALA A 41 0.47 -13.02 -0.69
CA ALA A 41 -0.32 -12.24 0.25
C ALA A 41 -1.45 -11.49 -0.46
N ASP A 42 -1.19 -10.98 -1.67
CA ASP A 42 -2.19 -10.34 -2.53
C ASP A 42 -3.30 -11.34 -2.91
N ASP A 43 -2.93 -12.52 -3.41
CA ASP A 43 -3.87 -13.60 -3.76
C ASP A 43 -4.72 -14.05 -2.56
N LEU A 44 -4.09 -14.21 -1.39
CA LEU A 44 -4.81 -14.56 -0.16
C LEU A 44 -5.79 -13.46 0.23
N ALA A 45 -5.36 -12.19 0.17
CA ALA A 45 -6.21 -11.05 0.49
C ALA A 45 -7.43 -10.98 -0.44
N SER A 46 -7.25 -11.12 -1.75
CA SER A 46 -8.34 -11.12 -2.73
C SER A 46 -9.34 -12.26 -2.51
N LYS A 47 -8.86 -13.48 -2.21
CA LYS A 47 -9.75 -14.61 -1.90
C LYS A 47 -10.51 -14.42 -0.59
N MET A 48 -9.84 -13.88 0.44
CA MET A 48 -10.50 -13.55 1.70
C MET A 48 -11.56 -12.47 1.47
N ASP A 49 -11.26 -11.44 0.68
CA ASP A 49 -12.20 -10.35 0.41
C ASP A 49 -13.45 -10.88 -0.29
N GLY A 50 -13.31 -11.76 -1.29
CA GLY A 50 -14.44 -12.44 -1.92
C GLY A 50 -15.31 -13.26 -0.96
N ILE A 51 -14.72 -13.94 0.04
CA ILE A 51 -15.47 -14.76 1.01
C ILE A 51 -16.19 -13.90 2.07
N PHE A 52 -15.58 -12.77 2.44
CA PHE A 52 -16.03 -11.91 3.53
C PHE A 52 -16.73 -10.62 3.07
N LYS A 53 -16.87 -10.42 1.75
CA LYS A 53 -17.64 -9.32 1.16
C LYS A 53 -19.02 -9.20 1.81
N GLY A 54 -19.35 -8.00 2.29
CA GLY A 54 -20.63 -7.70 2.94
C GLY A 54 -20.77 -8.14 4.40
N LYS A 55 -19.72 -8.67 5.04
CA LYS A 55 -19.76 -9.12 6.46
C LYS A 55 -19.12 -8.16 7.44
N GLY A 56 -18.79 -6.94 7.01
CA GLY A 56 -18.15 -5.92 7.86
C GLY A 56 -16.73 -6.25 8.30
N ILE A 57 -16.07 -7.22 7.67
CA ILE A 57 -14.69 -7.60 7.97
C ILE A 57 -13.77 -6.85 7.01
N HIS A 58 -12.86 -6.05 7.55
CA HIS A 58 -11.83 -5.37 6.77
C HIS A 58 -10.62 -6.29 6.56
N ILE A 59 -10.26 -6.53 5.31
CA ILE A 59 -9.08 -7.30 4.92
C ILE A 59 -8.07 -6.34 4.33
N GLY A 60 -7.06 -6.00 5.13
CA GLY A 60 -5.95 -5.16 4.69
C GLY A 60 -4.70 -5.99 4.42
N ARG A 61 -3.85 -5.50 3.51
CA ARG A 61 -2.47 -5.98 3.33
C ARG A 61 -1.50 -5.05 4.05
N PRO A 62 -1.08 -5.35 5.29
CA PRO A 62 -0.10 -4.54 5.98
C PRO A 62 1.26 -4.66 5.28
N SER A 63 1.66 -3.57 4.62
CA SER A 63 2.97 -3.44 3.97
C SER A 63 3.83 -2.42 4.73
N ARG A 64 5.16 -2.47 4.54
CA ARG A 64 6.04 -1.44 5.10
C ARG A 64 5.80 -0.14 4.35
N MET A 65 5.41 0.89 5.09
CA MET A 65 5.21 2.24 4.56
C MET A 65 6.46 3.09 4.78
N ALA A 66 6.72 4.03 3.88
CA ALA A 66 7.71 5.07 3.99
C ALA A 66 7.07 6.44 3.76
N GLU A 67 7.65 7.49 4.34
CA GLU A 67 7.23 8.86 4.15
C GLU A 67 8.23 9.59 3.26
N LEU A 68 7.72 10.29 2.24
CA LEU A 68 8.46 11.09 1.28
C LEU A 68 8.03 12.54 1.38
N ARG A 69 8.97 13.45 1.11
CA ARG A 69 8.69 14.88 0.96
C ARG A 69 8.91 15.28 -0.49
N VAL A 70 7.83 15.65 -1.17
CA VAL A 70 7.88 16.23 -2.52
C VAL A 70 7.99 17.75 -2.38
N ARG A 71 8.93 18.35 -3.11
CA ARG A 71 9.20 19.81 -3.15
C ARG A 71 9.16 20.27 -4.60
N GLY A 72 9.06 21.58 -4.83
CA GLY A 72 9.03 22.13 -6.18
C GLY A 72 7.66 22.03 -6.83
N ILE A 73 6.58 22.05 -6.02
CA ILE A 73 5.21 21.90 -6.50
C ILE A 73 4.73 23.25 -7.03
N ASP A 74 4.31 23.29 -8.29
CA ASP A 74 3.71 24.46 -8.91
C ASP A 74 2.27 24.69 -8.40
N VAL A 75 1.81 25.94 -8.45
CA VAL A 75 0.46 26.35 -7.98
C VAL A 75 -0.69 25.68 -8.74
N SER A 76 -0.44 25.20 -9.97
CA SER A 76 -1.44 24.47 -10.78
C SER A 76 -1.61 23.00 -10.37
N VAL A 77 -0.71 22.45 -9.55
CA VAL A 77 -0.66 21.02 -9.25
C VAL A 77 -1.57 20.65 -8.08
N SER A 78 -2.50 19.73 -8.34
CA SER A 78 -3.35 19.15 -7.29
C SER A 78 -2.67 17.97 -6.57
N THR A 79 -3.14 17.64 -5.38
CA THR A 79 -2.71 16.42 -4.66
C THR A 79 -2.98 15.14 -5.46
N ASN A 80 -4.05 15.10 -6.27
CA ASN A 80 -4.37 13.96 -7.12
C ASN A 80 -3.30 13.76 -8.21
N ASN A 81 -2.85 14.83 -8.86
CA ASN A 81 -1.83 14.73 -9.89
C ASN A 81 -0.52 14.15 -9.32
N ILE A 82 -0.16 14.53 -8.09
CA ILE A 82 1.02 13.99 -7.38
C ILE A 82 0.83 12.50 -7.08
N VAL A 83 -0.36 12.11 -6.63
CA VAL A 83 -0.68 10.70 -6.36
C VAL A 83 -0.58 9.86 -7.63
N ASP A 84 -1.15 10.33 -8.74
CA ASP A 84 -1.13 9.61 -10.01
C ASP A 84 0.31 9.44 -10.53
N ALA A 85 1.15 10.48 -10.44
CA ALA A 85 2.57 10.38 -10.80
C ALA A 85 3.35 9.40 -9.91
N ILE A 86 3.02 9.31 -8.62
CA ILE A 86 3.62 8.35 -7.68
C ILE A 86 3.14 6.92 -7.97
N VAL A 87 1.87 6.73 -8.33
CA VAL A 87 1.33 5.43 -8.75
C VAL A 87 2.09 4.92 -9.97
N GLU A 88 2.27 5.77 -10.97
CA GLU A 88 2.95 5.41 -12.22
C GLU A 88 4.44 5.12 -12.00
N THR A 89 5.15 6.01 -11.30
CA THR A 89 6.60 5.85 -11.06
C THR A 89 6.91 4.76 -10.03
N GLY A 90 6.04 4.64 -9.02
CA GLY A 90 6.20 3.74 -7.89
C GLY A 90 5.67 2.33 -8.13
N GLU A 91 4.89 2.11 -9.20
CA GLU A 91 4.12 0.90 -9.47
C GLU A 91 3.36 0.43 -8.22
N CYS A 92 2.58 1.33 -7.63
CA CYS A 92 1.78 1.06 -6.44
C CYS A 92 0.31 1.43 -6.64
N VAL A 93 -0.56 0.89 -5.78
CA VAL A 93 -2.00 1.17 -5.85
C VAL A 93 -2.30 2.51 -5.19
N ARG A 94 -3.22 3.28 -5.78
CA ARG A 94 -3.66 4.59 -5.26
C ARG A 94 -4.10 4.53 -3.80
N GLU A 95 -4.77 3.46 -3.41
CA GLU A 95 -5.30 3.21 -2.06
C GLU A 95 -4.20 3.09 -0.99
N ASP A 96 -2.99 2.69 -1.37
CA ASP A 96 -1.85 2.60 -0.48
C ASP A 96 -1.18 3.96 -0.25
N ILE A 97 -1.55 5.00 -1.00
CA ILE A 97 -0.94 6.33 -0.90
C ILE A 97 -1.78 7.23 -0.01
N ARG A 98 -1.15 7.80 1.02
CA ARG A 98 -1.74 8.83 1.88
C ARG A 98 -0.96 10.13 1.70
N ILE A 99 -1.59 11.10 1.08
CA ILE A 99 -1.01 12.43 0.85
C ILE A 99 -1.60 13.43 1.86
N ARG A 100 -0.75 14.29 2.42
CA ARG A 100 -1.22 15.44 3.21
C ARG A 100 -1.61 16.60 2.28
N GLN A 101 -2.22 17.63 2.83
CA GLN A 101 -2.44 18.87 2.08
C GLN A 101 -1.10 19.49 1.66
N ILE A 102 -1.09 20.07 0.46
CA ILE A 102 0.06 20.82 -0.04
C ILE A 102 0.25 22.03 0.87
N ARG A 103 1.48 22.24 1.32
CA ARG A 103 1.86 23.43 2.06
C ARG A 103 2.50 24.40 1.11
N ASP A 104 1.89 25.56 0.98
CA ASP A 104 2.44 26.66 0.21
C ASP A 104 3.67 27.23 0.92
N SER A 105 4.66 27.60 0.13
CA SER A 105 5.85 28.30 0.59
C SER A 105 5.77 29.74 0.11
N PRO A 106 6.13 30.73 0.95
CA PRO A 106 6.19 32.13 0.53
C PRO A 106 7.20 32.37 -0.60
N PHE A 107 8.10 31.43 -0.89
CA PHE A 107 9.14 31.51 -1.92
C PHE A 107 8.81 30.68 -3.19
N SER A 108 7.55 30.71 -3.63
CA SER A 108 7.05 30.28 -4.96
C SER A 108 6.88 28.78 -5.26
N GLN A 109 7.31 27.85 -4.40
CA GLN A 109 7.11 26.42 -4.63
C GLN A 109 6.55 25.68 -3.41
N GLY A 110 5.44 24.97 -3.60
CA GLY A 110 4.80 24.17 -2.57
C GLY A 110 5.61 22.92 -2.19
N SER A 111 5.30 22.36 -1.01
CA SER A 111 5.81 21.05 -0.61
C SER A 111 4.73 20.20 0.05
N VAL A 112 4.80 18.88 -0.13
CA VAL A 112 3.84 17.94 0.46
C VAL A 112 4.52 16.71 1.00
N TRP A 113 3.94 16.16 2.06
CA TRP A 113 4.32 14.87 2.62
C TRP A 113 3.41 13.78 2.07
N VAL A 114 4.02 12.71 1.59
CA VAL A 114 3.34 11.54 1.04
C VAL A 114 3.80 10.30 1.76
N LYS A 115 2.86 9.48 2.23
CA LYS A 115 3.11 8.16 2.78
C LYS A 115 2.72 7.13 1.74
N CYS A 116 3.65 6.26 1.36
CA CYS A 116 3.44 5.22 0.35
C CYS A 116 4.21 3.94 0.72
N PRO A 117 3.99 2.81 0.03
CA PRO A 117 4.76 1.60 0.28
C PRO A 117 6.27 1.84 0.08
N ALA A 118 7.10 1.27 0.96
CA ALA A 118 8.55 1.52 0.97
C ALA A 118 9.26 1.13 -0.34
N LEU A 119 8.73 0.14 -1.07
CA LEU A 119 9.25 -0.24 -2.39
C LEU A 119 8.97 0.84 -3.44
N ALA A 120 7.74 1.37 -3.46
CA ALA A 120 7.36 2.48 -4.33
C ALA A 120 8.19 3.73 -3.98
N ALA A 121 8.33 4.03 -2.69
CA ALA A 121 9.13 5.14 -2.22
C ALA A 121 10.60 5.08 -2.71
N LYS A 122 11.17 3.87 -2.73
CA LYS A 122 12.53 3.63 -3.23
C LYS A 122 12.63 3.87 -4.73
N LYS A 123 11.63 3.45 -5.52
CA LYS A 123 11.57 3.71 -6.97
C LYS A 123 11.44 5.21 -7.27
N VAL A 124 10.51 5.88 -6.61
CA VAL A 124 10.29 7.33 -6.76
C VAL A 124 11.54 8.12 -6.38
N THR A 125 12.18 7.78 -5.26
CA THR A 125 13.44 8.44 -4.86
C THR A 125 14.57 8.17 -5.85
N LYS A 126 14.64 6.97 -6.43
CA LYS A 126 15.64 6.62 -7.44
C LYS A 126 15.44 7.38 -8.75
N ALA A 127 14.20 7.71 -9.11
CA ALA A 127 13.89 8.56 -10.25
C ALA A 127 14.34 10.02 -10.04
N GLY A 128 14.47 10.46 -8.78
CA GLY A 128 14.98 11.78 -8.40
C GLY A 128 13.96 12.93 -8.55
N SER A 129 13.14 12.88 -9.60
CA SER A 129 12.04 13.81 -9.85
C SER A 129 10.86 13.08 -10.49
N ILE A 130 9.64 13.54 -10.19
CA ILE A 130 8.41 13.07 -10.83
C ILE A 130 7.79 14.22 -11.62
N ARG A 131 7.36 13.93 -12.86
CA ARG A 131 6.61 14.89 -13.68
C ARG A 131 5.13 14.78 -13.35
N VAL A 132 4.49 15.92 -13.22
CA VAL A 132 3.10 16.04 -12.77
C VAL A 132 2.41 17.05 -13.70
N GLY A 133 1.39 16.61 -14.44
CA GLY A 133 0.72 17.42 -15.45
C GLY A 133 0.51 16.65 -16.75
#